data_AF-A0A7J7WVD4-F1
#
_entry.id   AF-A0A7J7WVD4-F1
#
_cell.length_a   1.000
_cell.length_b   1.000
_cell.length_c   1.000
_cell.angle_alpha   90.00
_cell.angle_beta   90.00
_cell.angle_gamma   90.00
#
_symmetry.space_group_name_H-M   'P 1'
#
loop_
_entity.id
_entity.type
_entity.pdbx_description
1 polymer ?
#
loop_
_entity_poly.entity_id
_entity_poly.type
_entity_poly.pdbx_seq_one_letter_code
_entity_poly.pdbx_strand_id
1 'polypeptide(L)'
;MSTDEHYRIRQVHIYYYLEDDSMSVMEPLVENSGIPQGKLIKRQRLPKNDRGDHYHWKDLNRGINITVYGRTFHVVDCDGFTQEFLESQGIELNPPGKMALDPYTELRKRPLHQYVTPSDFDQLKQFLTFDKQVLRFYAIWDDTDSMFGECRKYIIHYYLMDDTVEIREIHERNDGHDPFPVLMNRQRMPKILVDAKNFPKCVLEISDQEVLEWYTAKDFIVGKPLTILGRTFFIYDCDPFTRHYYKEKFGISDLPCIDVSKKEQPPVKQELPPYNGFGPVEDSAQNCFVLIPKAPKKDIIKMLMNENKVLRFLASLESPYPEDKDRRFVFSYFLATDMISIFEPPVRNSGIIGGKYLGRTKVAKPHSPPGNPIYYSPSDFFIGAVIDVFGHRFIILDTDDYVLRYMESNAAQYSPEALLSIQNHVQKREASAPKLEKKATGVDPSMQELEALIDRIQKQVKDHPCRDNIREAFQVYDKEATGFVDKEVFFKICSTLSVPVDDSLTKELIRMCSHGEDKINYYNFVRAFSN
;
A
#
# COMPACT_ATOMS: atom_id res chain seq x y z
N MET A 1 -54.88 -35.03 -64.53
CA MET A 1 -53.63 -35.66 -64.05
C MET A 1 -52.59 -34.56 -63.88
N SER A 2 -51.79 -34.61 -62.82
CA SER A 2 -50.70 -33.65 -62.59
C SER A 2 -49.54 -33.88 -63.55
N THR A 3 -48.65 -32.90 -63.70
CA THR A 3 -47.41 -33.00 -64.49
C THR A 3 -46.51 -34.18 -64.05
N ASP A 4 -46.64 -34.62 -62.80
CA ASP A 4 -45.77 -35.63 -62.19
C ASP A 4 -46.36 -37.06 -62.22
N GLU A 5 -47.62 -37.25 -62.66
CA GLU A 5 -48.33 -38.55 -62.55
C GLU A 5 -48.92 -38.98 -63.91
N HIS A 6 -48.40 -40.08 -64.48
CA HIS A 6 -48.88 -40.65 -65.76
C HIS A 6 -50.02 -41.66 -65.59
N TYR A 7 -50.04 -42.39 -64.46
CA TYR A 7 -51.10 -43.30 -64.05
C TYR A 7 -51.11 -43.41 -62.53
N ARG A 8 -52.27 -43.75 -61.95
CA ARG A 8 -52.47 -43.91 -60.51
C ARG A 8 -52.92 -45.31 -60.17
N ILE A 9 -52.37 -45.90 -59.12
CA ILE A 9 -52.84 -47.18 -58.57
C ILE A 9 -53.64 -46.90 -57.30
N ARG A 10 -54.89 -47.39 -57.24
CA ARG A 10 -55.73 -47.34 -56.04
C ARG A 10 -55.87 -48.75 -55.48
N GLN A 11 -55.34 -48.94 -54.27
CA GLN A 11 -55.46 -50.20 -53.56
C GLN A 11 -56.88 -50.32 -53.00
N VAL A 12 -57.51 -51.48 -53.13
CA VAL A 12 -58.84 -51.73 -52.60
C VAL A 12 -58.92 -53.11 -51.96
N HIS A 13 -59.69 -53.22 -50.88
CA HIS A 13 -60.11 -54.46 -50.26
C HIS A 13 -61.50 -54.82 -50.78
N ILE A 14 -61.63 -56.03 -51.30
CA ILE A 14 -62.89 -56.61 -51.73
C ILE A 14 -63.34 -57.58 -50.65
N TYR A 15 -64.47 -57.30 -50.03
CA TYR A 15 -65.10 -58.19 -49.06
C TYR A 15 -66.24 -58.94 -49.72
N TYR A 16 -66.24 -60.27 -49.60
CA TYR A 16 -67.34 -61.14 -49.98
C TYR A 16 -68.02 -61.66 -48.70
N TYR A 17 -69.33 -61.48 -48.59
CA TYR A 17 -70.11 -61.93 -47.44
C TYR A 17 -70.80 -63.25 -47.79
N LEU A 18 -70.36 -64.35 -47.17
CA LEU A 18 -70.88 -65.70 -47.40
C LEU A 18 -72.34 -65.90 -46.93
N GLU A 19 -72.88 -64.97 -46.13
CA GLU A 19 -74.25 -65.02 -45.61
C GLU A 19 -75.31 -64.83 -46.70
N ASP A 20 -75.05 -63.90 -47.64
CA ASP A 20 -76.05 -63.41 -48.59
C ASP A 20 -75.49 -63.23 -50.01
N ASP A 21 -74.29 -63.73 -50.29
CA ASP A 21 -73.55 -63.59 -51.56
C ASP A 21 -73.34 -62.13 -51.99
N SER A 22 -73.31 -61.21 -51.02
CA SER A 22 -73.07 -59.79 -51.28
C SER A 22 -71.58 -59.45 -51.26
N MET A 23 -71.21 -58.37 -51.92
CA MET A 23 -69.83 -57.87 -51.96
C MET A 23 -69.77 -56.38 -51.64
N SER A 24 -68.66 -55.96 -51.03
CA SER A 24 -68.35 -54.55 -50.83
C SER A 24 -66.89 -54.26 -51.16
N VAL A 25 -66.62 -53.09 -51.75
CA VAL A 25 -65.26 -52.67 -52.10
C VAL A 25 -64.91 -51.42 -51.30
N MET A 26 -63.84 -51.49 -50.52
CA MET A 26 -63.33 -50.39 -49.70
C MET A 26 -61.88 -50.08 -50.03
N GLU A 27 -61.56 -48.81 -50.20
CA GLU A 27 -60.18 -48.33 -50.26
C GLU A 27 -59.68 -48.00 -48.85
N PRO A 28 -58.52 -48.55 -48.43
CA PRO A 28 -57.94 -48.23 -47.14
C PRO A 28 -57.52 -46.76 -47.08
N LEU A 29 -57.50 -46.22 -45.86
CA LEU A 29 -57.04 -44.86 -45.61
C LEU A 29 -55.52 -44.80 -45.79
N VAL A 30 -55.04 -43.92 -46.66
CA VAL A 30 -53.60 -43.66 -46.87
C VAL A 30 -53.35 -42.19 -46.55
N GLU A 31 -52.51 -41.95 -45.54
CA GLU A 31 -52.15 -40.59 -45.13
C GLU A 31 -51.60 -39.79 -46.31
N ASN A 32 -52.00 -38.51 -46.40
CA ASN A 32 -51.55 -37.58 -47.44
C ASN A 32 -51.92 -37.98 -48.89
N SER A 33 -52.88 -38.89 -49.12
CA SER A 33 -53.32 -39.28 -50.47
C SER A 33 -54.12 -38.20 -51.22
N GLY A 34 -54.72 -37.25 -50.49
CA GLY A 34 -55.43 -36.09 -51.06
C GLY A 34 -56.76 -36.39 -51.77
N ILE A 35 -57.24 -37.64 -51.73
CA ILE A 35 -58.49 -38.09 -52.36
C ILE A 35 -59.46 -38.60 -51.30
N PRO A 36 -60.78 -38.45 -51.50
CA PRO A 36 -61.78 -39.09 -50.65
C PRO A 36 -61.63 -40.62 -50.74
N GLN A 37 -61.22 -41.22 -49.62
CA GLN A 37 -61.03 -42.65 -49.44
C GLN A 37 -62.18 -43.26 -48.63
N GLY A 38 -62.28 -44.60 -48.61
CA GLY A 38 -63.30 -45.34 -47.88
C GLY A 38 -64.14 -46.26 -48.79
N LYS A 39 -65.45 -46.34 -48.56
CA LYS A 39 -66.35 -47.26 -49.28
C LYS A 39 -66.54 -46.83 -50.74
N LEU A 40 -65.95 -47.55 -51.70
CA LEU A 40 -66.19 -47.36 -53.14
C LEU A 40 -67.53 -47.97 -53.56
N ILE A 41 -67.80 -49.19 -53.11
CA ILE A 41 -69.03 -49.92 -53.44
C ILE A 41 -69.63 -50.42 -52.13
N LYS A 42 -70.88 -50.01 -51.85
CA LYS A 42 -71.64 -50.46 -50.68
C LYS A 42 -71.99 -51.95 -50.82
N ARG A 43 -72.21 -52.62 -49.69
CA ARG A 43 -72.60 -54.04 -49.62
C ARG A 43 -73.86 -54.29 -50.45
N GLN A 44 -73.72 -55.03 -51.54
CA GLN A 44 -74.81 -55.45 -52.42
C GLN A 44 -74.37 -56.65 -53.26
N ARG A 45 -75.31 -57.37 -53.87
CA ARG A 45 -74.97 -58.44 -54.83
C ARG A 45 -74.50 -57.81 -56.13
N LEU A 46 -73.25 -58.06 -56.51
CA LEU A 46 -72.65 -57.44 -57.69
C LEU A 46 -72.97 -58.27 -58.94
N PRO A 47 -73.51 -57.65 -60.01
CA PRO A 47 -73.76 -58.34 -61.26
C PRO A 47 -72.44 -58.63 -62.00
N LYS A 48 -72.29 -59.85 -62.47
CA LYS A 48 -71.17 -60.34 -63.29
C LYS A 48 -71.38 -60.05 -64.77
N ASN A 49 -72.62 -60.20 -65.25
CA ASN A 49 -73.00 -60.03 -66.66
C ASN A 49 -74.31 -59.22 -66.78
N ASP A 50 -74.57 -58.65 -67.97
CA ASP A 50 -75.84 -57.96 -68.29
C ASP A 50 -77.08 -58.86 -68.24
N ARG A 51 -76.88 -60.18 -68.10
CA ARG A 51 -77.94 -61.20 -67.96
C ARG A 51 -78.47 -61.34 -66.53
N GLY A 52 -77.91 -60.60 -65.56
CA GLY A 52 -78.36 -60.62 -64.16
C GLY A 52 -77.71 -61.70 -63.29
N ASP A 53 -76.68 -62.39 -63.78
CA ASP A 53 -75.86 -63.30 -62.98
C ASP A 53 -75.04 -62.50 -61.96
N HIS A 54 -74.92 -62.99 -60.73
CA HIS A 54 -74.14 -62.33 -59.68
C HIS A 54 -72.79 -63.02 -59.50
N TYR A 55 -71.80 -62.28 -58.98
CA TYR A 55 -70.53 -62.88 -58.58
C TYR A 55 -70.72 -63.88 -57.45
N HIS A 56 -70.21 -65.08 -57.65
CA HIS A 56 -70.17 -66.12 -56.63
C HIS A 56 -68.73 -66.28 -56.11
N TRP A 57 -68.52 -66.74 -54.87
CA TRP A 57 -67.18 -66.93 -54.32
C TRP A 57 -66.30 -67.87 -55.18
N LYS A 58 -66.92 -68.80 -55.91
CA LYS A 58 -66.26 -69.68 -56.90
C LYS A 58 -65.61 -68.94 -58.07
N ASP A 59 -66.07 -67.73 -58.37
CA ASP A 59 -65.54 -66.90 -59.45
C ASP A 59 -64.36 -66.04 -59.01
N LEU A 60 -64.02 -66.06 -57.71
CA LEU A 60 -62.97 -65.25 -57.11
C LEU A 60 -61.73 -66.12 -56.90
N ASN A 61 -60.66 -65.83 -57.63
CA ASN A 61 -59.34 -66.41 -57.42
C ASN A 61 -58.28 -65.32 -57.62
N ARG A 62 -57.07 -65.55 -57.10
CA ARG A 62 -55.92 -64.66 -57.26
C ARG A 62 -55.55 -64.55 -58.75
N GLY A 63 -55.17 -63.35 -59.18
CA GLY A 63 -54.84 -63.04 -60.58
C GLY A 63 -56.04 -62.84 -61.51
N ILE A 64 -57.28 -62.95 -61.03
CA ILE A 64 -58.49 -62.73 -61.84
C ILE A 64 -58.88 -61.25 -61.86
N ASN A 65 -59.42 -60.80 -63.00
CA ASN A 65 -60.00 -59.47 -63.18
C ASN A 65 -61.51 -59.51 -62.93
N ILE A 66 -62.00 -58.66 -62.02
CA ILE A 66 -63.41 -58.51 -61.67
C ILE A 66 -63.90 -57.18 -62.23
N THR A 67 -64.88 -57.21 -63.12
CA THR A 67 -65.46 -56.02 -63.76
C THR A 67 -66.80 -55.68 -63.12
N VAL A 68 -66.85 -54.55 -62.42
CA VAL A 68 -68.06 -54.10 -61.72
C VAL A 68 -68.30 -52.62 -62.03
N TYR A 69 -69.51 -52.28 -62.46
CA TYR A 69 -69.92 -50.90 -62.79
C TYR A 69 -68.91 -50.13 -63.67
N GLY A 70 -68.41 -50.80 -64.72
CA GLY A 70 -67.47 -50.20 -65.68
C GLY A 70 -66.04 -50.04 -65.16
N ARG A 71 -65.71 -50.56 -63.96
CA ARG A 71 -64.34 -50.60 -63.43
C ARG A 71 -63.84 -52.04 -63.30
N THR A 72 -62.61 -52.26 -63.73
CA THR A 72 -61.93 -53.55 -63.61
C THR A 72 -61.01 -53.53 -62.39
N PHE A 73 -61.23 -54.43 -61.44
CA PHE A 73 -60.37 -54.67 -60.30
C PHE A 73 -59.53 -55.92 -60.55
N HIS A 74 -58.23 -55.83 -60.29
CA HIS A 74 -57.33 -56.98 -60.38
C HIS A 74 -57.11 -57.55 -58.98
N VAL A 75 -57.47 -58.82 -58.76
CA VAL A 75 -57.27 -59.49 -57.47
C VAL A 75 -55.82 -59.93 -57.36
N VAL A 76 -55.04 -59.24 -56.52
CA VAL A 76 -53.61 -59.53 -56.37
C VAL A 76 -53.37 -60.60 -55.30
N ASP A 77 -54.05 -60.46 -54.18
CA ASP A 77 -53.85 -61.31 -53.00
C ASP A 77 -55.15 -61.50 -52.22
N CYS A 78 -55.20 -62.53 -51.37
CA CYS A 78 -56.32 -62.86 -50.51
C CYS A 78 -55.86 -62.96 -49.04
N ASP A 79 -56.80 -62.78 -48.11
CA ASP A 79 -56.52 -62.91 -46.67
C ASP A 79 -56.35 -64.39 -46.27
N GLY A 80 -55.69 -64.66 -45.15
CA GLY A 80 -55.40 -66.02 -44.68
C GLY A 80 -56.66 -66.88 -44.49
N PHE A 81 -57.72 -66.29 -43.93
CA PHE A 81 -59.03 -66.96 -43.82
C PHE A 81 -59.60 -67.35 -45.18
N THR A 82 -59.55 -66.44 -46.16
CA THR A 82 -60.08 -66.71 -47.51
C THR A 82 -59.27 -67.76 -48.24
N GLN A 83 -57.96 -67.83 -47.97
CA GLN A 83 -57.09 -68.87 -48.50
C GLN A 83 -57.53 -70.25 -48.01
N GLU A 84 -57.61 -70.44 -46.69
CA GLU A 84 -58.01 -71.69 -46.07
C GLU A 84 -59.43 -72.11 -46.49
N PHE A 85 -60.35 -71.13 -46.58
CA PHE A 85 -61.73 -71.39 -47.00
C PHE A 85 -61.80 -71.92 -48.44
N LEU A 86 -61.14 -71.27 -49.40
CA LEU A 86 -61.18 -71.69 -50.81
C LEU A 86 -60.49 -73.05 -51.01
N GLU A 87 -59.37 -73.30 -50.33
CA GLU A 87 -58.68 -74.59 -50.33
C GLU A 87 -59.59 -75.70 -49.74
N SER A 88 -60.29 -75.42 -48.62
CA SER A 88 -61.23 -76.38 -48.02
C SER A 88 -62.42 -76.75 -48.91
N GLN A 89 -62.83 -75.82 -49.78
CA GLN A 89 -63.89 -76.02 -50.76
C GLN A 89 -63.40 -76.64 -52.08
N GLY A 90 -62.11 -76.99 -52.17
CA GLY A 90 -61.50 -77.64 -53.33
C GLY A 90 -61.09 -76.72 -54.47
N ILE A 91 -60.92 -75.41 -54.21
CA ILE A 91 -60.40 -74.45 -55.20
C ILE A 91 -58.90 -74.27 -54.98
N GLU A 92 -58.10 -74.63 -55.98
CA GLU A 92 -56.66 -74.35 -55.99
C GLU A 92 -56.41 -72.86 -56.26
N LEU A 93 -55.70 -72.22 -55.34
CA LEU A 93 -55.38 -70.81 -55.44
C LEU A 93 -54.15 -70.56 -56.31
N ASN A 94 -54.24 -69.55 -57.16
CA ASN A 94 -53.09 -69.09 -57.93
C ASN A 94 -52.01 -68.48 -57.01
N PRO A 95 -50.74 -68.41 -57.44
CA PRO A 95 -49.67 -67.78 -56.66
C PRO A 95 -49.96 -66.28 -56.39
N PRO A 96 -49.43 -65.72 -55.29
CA PRO A 96 -49.58 -64.29 -54.97
C PRO A 96 -49.02 -63.42 -56.08
N GLY A 97 -49.81 -62.45 -56.54
CA GLY A 97 -49.28 -61.35 -57.33
C GLY A 97 -48.47 -60.38 -56.46
N LYS A 98 -47.51 -59.68 -57.04
CA LYS A 98 -46.91 -58.51 -56.39
C LYS A 98 -47.83 -57.32 -56.59
N MET A 99 -48.19 -56.63 -55.50
CA MET A 99 -48.92 -55.36 -55.61
C MET A 99 -48.08 -54.37 -56.43
N ALA A 100 -48.70 -53.76 -57.44
CA ALA A 100 -48.04 -52.72 -58.22
C ALA A 100 -47.81 -51.49 -57.33
N LEU A 101 -46.56 -51.01 -57.30
CA LEU A 101 -46.18 -49.82 -56.56
C LEU A 101 -46.49 -48.59 -57.41
N ASP A 102 -47.11 -47.58 -56.80
CA ASP A 102 -47.36 -46.30 -57.45
C ASP A 102 -46.06 -45.47 -57.48
N PRO A 103 -45.52 -45.14 -58.68
CA PRO A 103 -44.30 -44.34 -58.81
C PRO A 103 -44.37 -43.01 -58.06
N TYR A 104 -45.55 -42.41 -58.00
CA TYR A 104 -45.77 -41.13 -57.32
C TYR A 104 -45.64 -41.25 -55.81
N THR A 105 -46.17 -42.34 -55.24
CA THR A 105 -46.11 -42.62 -53.80
C THR A 105 -44.68 -42.95 -53.36
N GLU A 106 -43.88 -43.63 -54.19
CA GLU A 106 -42.47 -43.92 -53.87
C GLU A 106 -41.58 -42.69 -53.86
N LEU A 107 -41.74 -41.78 -54.84
CA LEU A 107 -41.01 -40.51 -54.90
C LEU A 107 -41.22 -39.63 -53.66
N ARG A 108 -42.34 -39.80 -52.96
CA ARG A 108 -42.69 -39.03 -51.76
C ARG A 108 -42.36 -39.70 -50.43
N LYS A 109 -41.92 -40.96 -50.42
CA LYS A 109 -41.42 -41.60 -49.20
C LYS A 109 -40.10 -40.95 -48.78
N ARG A 110 -40.19 -39.85 -48.02
CA ARG A 110 -39.03 -39.28 -47.33
C ARG A 110 -38.58 -40.27 -46.25
N PRO A 111 -37.27 -40.48 -46.07
CA PRO A 111 -36.79 -41.20 -44.90
C PRO A 111 -37.30 -40.51 -43.64
N LEU A 112 -37.72 -41.30 -42.64
CA LEU A 112 -38.12 -40.77 -41.34
C LEU A 112 -36.97 -39.89 -40.82
N HIS A 113 -37.29 -38.65 -40.46
CA HIS A 113 -36.32 -37.72 -39.90
C HIS A 113 -35.91 -38.24 -38.52
N GLN A 114 -34.85 -39.05 -38.46
CA GLN A 114 -34.24 -39.46 -37.20
C GLN A 114 -33.38 -38.30 -36.73
N TYR A 115 -33.86 -37.57 -35.72
CA TYR A 115 -33.02 -36.62 -35.00
C TYR A 115 -32.01 -37.42 -34.17
N VAL A 116 -30.83 -37.66 -34.74
CA VAL A 116 -29.67 -38.07 -33.95
C VAL A 116 -29.20 -36.81 -33.23
N THR A 117 -29.51 -36.69 -31.94
CA THR A 117 -28.87 -35.68 -31.09
C THR A 117 -27.37 -35.96 -31.06
N PRO A 118 -26.51 -35.05 -31.55
CA PRO A 118 -25.08 -35.21 -31.42
C PRO A 118 -24.72 -35.28 -29.94
N SER A 119 -23.92 -36.28 -29.57
CA SER A 119 -23.29 -36.36 -28.26
C SER A 119 -22.12 -35.37 -28.19
N ASP A 120 -22.40 -34.08 -28.37
CA ASP A 120 -21.40 -33.08 -28.02
C ASP A 120 -21.26 -33.08 -26.50
N PHE A 121 -20.00 -33.06 -26.07
CA PHE A 121 -19.62 -33.02 -24.67
C PHE A 121 -20.51 -32.04 -23.88
N ASP A 122 -20.93 -32.52 -22.72
CA ASP A 122 -21.95 -31.97 -21.85
C ASP A 122 -21.71 -30.48 -21.51
N GLN A 123 -22.20 -29.56 -22.36
CA GLN A 123 -22.20 -28.11 -22.11
C GLN A 123 -22.83 -27.81 -20.75
N LEU A 124 -23.85 -28.58 -20.38
CA LEU A 124 -24.48 -28.50 -19.08
C LEU A 124 -23.52 -28.92 -17.96
N LYS A 125 -22.69 -29.96 -18.12
CA LYS A 125 -21.63 -30.28 -17.15
C LYS A 125 -20.59 -29.19 -17.03
N GLN A 126 -20.14 -28.57 -18.13
CA GLN A 126 -19.19 -27.46 -18.05
C GLN A 126 -19.80 -26.28 -17.28
N PHE A 127 -21.05 -25.94 -17.59
CA PHE A 127 -21.83 -24.96 -16.86
C PHE A 127 -21.95 -25.31 -15.38
N LEU A 128 -22.37 -26.52 -15.03
CA LEU A 128 -22.56 -26.95 -13.63
C LEU A 128 -21.25 -27.01 -12.84
N THR A 129 -20.13 -27.35 -13.49
CA THR A 129 -18.83 -27.50 -12.83
C THR A 129 -18.19 -26.13 -12.55
N PHE A 130 -18.33 -25.21 -13.50
CA PHE A 130 -17.64 -23.92 -13.49
C PHE A 130 -18.57 -22.72 -13.34
N ASP A 131 -19.82 -22.95 -12.93
CA ASP A 131 -20.78 -21.86 -12.66
C ASP A 131 -20.17 -20.84 -11.69
N LYS A 132 -20.31 -19.56 -12.04
CA LYS A 132 -19.76 -18.40 -11.31
C LYS A 132 -18.23 -18.37 -11.16
N GLN A 133 -17.49 -19.28 -11.79
CA GLN A 133 -16.03 -19.23 -11.81
C GLN A 133 -15.56 -18.38 -12.99
N VAL A 134 -15.00 -17.21 -12.69
CA VAL A 134 -14.53 -16.25 -13.67
C VAL A 134 -13.07 -15.95 -13.40
N LEU A 135 -12.25 -16.05 -14.43
CA LEU A 135 -10.86 -15.62 -14.34
C LEU A 135 -10.79 -14.12 -14.64
N ARG A 136 -10.26 -13.35 -13.69
CA ARG A 136 -10.08 -11.90 -13.81
C ARG A 136 -8.61 -11.55 -13.96
N PHE A 137 -8.29 -10.84 -15.03
CA PHE A 137 -6.96 -10.31 -15.34
C PHE A 137 -7.00 -8.79 -15.40
N TYR A 138 -5.91 -8.17 -14.97
CA TYR A 138 -5.69 -6.74 -15.10
C TYR A 138 -4.71 -6.49 -16.24
N ALA A 139 -5.14 -5.68 -17.19
CA ALA A 139 -4.37 -5.38 -18.38
C ALA A 139 -4.25 -3.88 -18.60
N ILE A 140 -3.19 -3.48 -19.29
CA ILE A 140 -3.07 -2.14 -19.87
C ILE A 140 -3.11 -2.27 -21.39
N TRP A 141 -3.72 -1.30 -22.05
CA TRP A 141 -3.56 -1.11 -23.48
C TRP A 141 -2.80 0.19 -23.66
N ASP A 142 -1.61 0.07 -24.23
CA ASP A 142 -0.75 1.21 -24.52
C ASP A 142 -0.94 1.62 -25.98
N ASP A 143 -1.65 2.72 -26.20
CA ASP A 143 -1.85 3.32 -27.53
C ASP A 143 -1.00 4.59 -27.70
N THR A 144 -0.02 4.87 -26.83
CA THR A 144 0.72 6.16 -26.85
C THR A 144 1.47 6.46 -28.14
N ASP A 145 1.69 5.46 -28.99
CA ASP A 145 2.29 5.63 -30.32
C ASP A 145 1.34 6.33 -31.31
N SER A 146 0.03 6.30 -31.04
CA SER A 146 -1.00 6.99 -31.80
C SER A 146 -1.05 8.48 -31.43
N MET A 147 -1.40 9.37 -32.39
CA MET A 147 -1.35 10.83 -32.19
C MET A 147 -2.16 11.35 -31.00
N PHE A 148 -3.23 10.64 -30.64
CA PHE A 148 -4.12 10.95 -29.51
C PHE A 148 -4.28 9.76 -28.57
N GLY A 149 -3.36 8.79 -28.66
CA GLY A 149 -3.49 7.56 -27.90
C GLY A 149 -3.02 7.73 -26.47
N GLU A 150 -3.66 6.97 -25.59
CA GLU A 150 -3.43 7.00 -24.16
C GLU A 150 -3.13 5.59 -23.67
N CYS A 151 -2.39 5.49 -22.57
CA CYS A 151 -2.21 4.22 -21.89
C CYS A 151 -3.35 4.03 -20.89
N ARG A 152 -4.23 3.05 -21.13
CA ARG A 152 -5.45 2.83 -20.36
C ARG A 152 -5.49 1.47 -19.69
N LYS A 153 -6.20 1.40 -18.57
CA LYS A 153 -6.33 0.18 -17.75
C LYS A 153 -7.66 -0.52 -18.04
N TYR A 154 -7.59 -1.83 -18.25
CA TYR A 154 -8.71 -2.70 -18.55
C TYR A 154 -8.74 -3.91 -17.61
N ILE A 155 -9.93 -4.45 -17.39
CA ILE A 155 -10.16 -5.72 -16.72
C ILE A 155 -10.66 -6.71 -17.77
N ILE A 156 -9.97 -7.83 -17.89
CA ILE A 156 -10.37 -8.92 -18.77
C ILE A 156 -10.98 -10.02 -17.91
N HIS A 157 -12.23 -10.38 -18.21
CA HIS A 157 -12.94 -11.50 -17.61
C HIS A 157 -13.00 -12.66 -18.58
N TYR A 158 -12.56 -13.83 -18.15
CA TYR A 158 -12.68 -15.10 -18.88
C TYR A 158 -13.61 -16.03 -18.10
N TYR A 159 -14.74 -16.36 -18.68
CA TYR A 159 -15.76 -17.19 -18.05
C TYR A 159 -15.50 -18.66 -18.35
N LEU A 160 -15.23 -19.46 -17.32
CA LEU A 160 -14.91 -20.89 -17.48
C LEU A 160 -16.12 -21.76 -17.90
N MET A 161 -17.34 -21.24 -17.68
CA MET A 161 -18.58 -21.97 -17.98
C MET A 161 -18.81 -22.15 -19.48
N ASP A 162 -18.36 -21.20 -20.31
CA ASP A 162 -18.63 -21.12 -21.75
C ASP A 162 -17.45 -20.63 -22.58
N ASP A 163 -16.26 -20.51 -21.97
CA ASP A 163 -15.02 -20.05 -22.59
C ASP A 163 -15.15 -18.68 -23.29
N THR A 164 -15.99 -17.80 -22.74
CA THR A 164 -16.23 -16.45 -23.26
C THR A 164 -15.37 -15.39 -22.59
N VAL A 165 -15.11 -14.31 -23.31
CA VAL A 165 -14.28 -13.17 -22.86
C VAL A 165 -15.11 -11.90 -22.83
N GLU A 166 -14.98 -11.13 -21.75
CA GLU A 166 -15.55 -9.78 -21.60
C GLU A 166 -14.43 -8.82 -21.19
N ILE A 167 -14.40 -7.61 -21.76
CA ILE A 167 -13.38 -6.60 -21.43
C ILE A 167 -14.08 -5.36 -20.90
N ARG A 168 -13.70 -4.94 -19.69
CA ARG A 168 -14.23 -3.76 -19.00
C ARG A 168 -13.17 -2.68 -18.86
N GLU A 169 -13.58 -1.43 -19.00
CA GLU A 169 -12.71 -0.27 -18.86
C GLU A 169 -12.74 0.25 -17.42
N ILE A 170 -11.55 0.52 -16.85
CA ILE A 170 -11.43 1.11 -15.52
C ILE A 170 -11.38 2.63 -15.68
N HIS A 171 -12.41 3.30 -15.17
CA HIS A 171 -12.48 4.76 -15.17
C HIS A 171 -11.88 5.33 -13.89
N GLU A 172 -11.08 6.39 -14.04
CA GLU A 172 -10.52 7.14 -12.92
C GLU A 172 -11.32 8.44 -12.73
N ARG A 173 -11.24 9.04 -11.53
CA ARG A 173 -11.95 10.30 -11.29
C ARG A 173 -11.34 11.40 -12.15
N ASN A 174 -12.19 12.13 -12.88
CA ASN A 174 -11.79 13.20 -13.81
C ASN A 174 -10.90 12.72 -14.97
N ASP A 175 -11.15 11.52 -15.51
CA ASP A 175 -10.44 10.98 -16.68
C ASP A 175 -10.83 11.67 -18.01
N GLY A 176 -11.98 12.33 -18.07
CA GLY A 176 -12.47 13.04 -19.25
C GLY A 176 -13.13 12.14 -20.29
N HIS A 177 -13.38 10.86 -19.98
CA HIS A 177 -14.08 9.91 -20.86
C HIS A 177 -15.54 9.74 -20.44
N ASP A 178 -16.40 9.39 -21.41
CA ASP A 178 -17.79 9.04 -21.14
C ASP A 178 -17.84 7.70 -20.39
N PRO A 179 -18.53 7.58 -19.23
CA PRO A 179 -18.50 6.37 -18.39
C PRO A 179 -19.18 5.15 -19.02
N PHE A 180 -18.54 4.54 -20.01
CA PHE A 180 -18.94 3.26 -20.60
C PHE A 180 -18.21 2.09 -19.93
N PRO A 181 -18.88 1.25 -19.13
CA PRO A 181 -18.20 0.24 -18.32
C PRO A 181 -17.62 -0.94 -19.13
N VAL A 182 -18.13 -1.18 -20.34
CA VAL A 182 -17.78 -2.35 -21.16
C VAL A 182 -17.17 -1.89 -22.47
N LEU A 183 -15.92 -2.30 -22.71
CA LEU A 183 -15.24 -2.08 -23.99
C LEU A 183 -15.66 -3.15 -25.01
N MET A 184 -15.76 -4.40 -24.56
CA MET A 184 -16.13 -5.55 -25.39
C MET A 184 -17.14 -6.41 -24.64
N ASN A 185 -18.31 -6.59 -25.25
CA ASN A 185 -19.36 -7.47 -24.73
C ASN A 185 -18.87 -8.91 -24.60
N ARG A 186 -19.45 -9.64 -23.65
CA ARG A 186 -19.17 -11.05 -23.43
C ARG A 186 -19.44 -11.86 -24.70
N GLN A 187 -18.40 -12.42 -25.29
CA GLN A 187 -18.50 -13.26 -26.47
C GLN A 187 -17.33 -14.25 -26.54
N ARG A 188 -17.49 -15.33 -27.30
CA ARG A 188 -16.40 -16.28 -27.52
C ARG A 188 -15.45 -15.69 -28.56
N MET A 189 -14.16 -15.61 -28.24
CA MET A 189 -13.19 -14.91 -29.09
C MET A 189 -12.39 -15.88 -29.95
N PRO A 190 -12.40 -15.72 -31.30
CA PRO A 190 -11.55 -16.49 -32.17
C PRO A 190 -10.10 -15.97 -32.10
N LYS A 191 -9.14 -16.88 -32.02
CA LYS A 191 -7.70 -16.58 -32.03
C LYS A 191 -7.14 -16.59 -33.45
N ILE A 192 -7.52 -17.61 -34.23
CA ILE A 192 -7.14 -17.74 -35.64
C ILE A 192 -8.40 -17.97 -36.47
N LEU A 193 -8.63 -17.06 -37.41
CA LEU A 193 -9.72 -17.16 -38.38
C LEU A 193 -9.18 -17.70 -39.70
N VAL A 194 -9.92 -18.60 -40.36
CA VAL A 194 -9.64 -18.99 -41.74
C VAL A 194 -10.01 -17.81 -42.64
N ASP A 195 -9.11 -17.44 -43.55
CA ASP A 195 -9.46 -16.47 -44.59
C ASP A 195 -10.45 -17.09 -45.59
N ALA A 196 -11.74 -16.89 -45.34
CA ALA A 196 -12.80 -17.23 -46.27
C ALA A 196 -12.69 -16.34 -47.53
N LYS A 197 -12.20 -16.93 -48.63
CA LYS A 197 -11.90 -16.22 -49.89
C LYS A 197 -13.13 -15.82 -50.73
N ASN A 198 -14.34 -16.26 -50.36
CA ASN A 198 -15.50 -16.20 -51.26
C ASN A 198 -16.63 -15.24 -50.87
N PHE A 199 -16.62 -14.60 -49.70
CA PHE A 199 -17.71 -13.70 -49.30
C PHE A 199 -17.23 -12.58 -48.36
N PRO A 200 -17.74 -11.33 -48.49
CA PRO A 200 -17.35 -10.24 -47.59
C PRO A 200 -17.80 -10.50 -46.15
N LYS A 201 -16.86 -10.37 -45.20
CA LYS A 201 -17.05 -10.56 -43.75
C LYS A 201 -18.10 -9.66 -43.10
N CYS A 202 -18.64 -8.66 -43.82
CA CYS A 202 -19.61 -7.71 -43.28
C CYS A 202 -21.06 -8.22 -43.28
N VAL A 203 -21.36 -9.38 -43.87
CA VAL A 203 -22.74 -9.86 -44.07
C VAL A 203 -23.09 -11.08 -43.22
N LEU A 204 -22.11 -11.86 -42.78
CA LEU A 204 -22.32 -13.10 -42.02
C LEU A 204 -21.59 -13.03 -40.68
N GLU A 205 -22.26 -13.52 -39.64
CA GLU A 205 -21.61 -13.78 -38.35
C GLU A 205 -20.56 -14.89 -38.51
N ILE A 206 -19.47 -14.79 -37.75
CA ILE A 206 -18.39 -15.77 -37.79
C ILE A 206 -18.95 -17.12 -37.34
N SER A 207 -19.00 -18.09 -38.27
CA SER A 207 -19.48 -19.43 -37.95
C SER A 207 -18.38 -20.26 -37.26
N ASP A 208 -18.76 -21.25 -36.45
CA ASP A 208 -17.81 -22.16 -35.79
C ASP A 208 -16.90 -22.89 -36.79
N GLN A 209 -17.33 -23.04 -38.05
CA GLN A 209 -16.56 -23.69 -39.12
C GLN A 209 -15.42 -22.81 -39.66
N GLU A 210 -15.49 -21.50 -39.45
CA GLU A 210 -14.49 -20.53 -39.91
C GLU A 210 -13.39 -20.27 -38.88
N VAL A 211 -13.56 -20.77 -37.65
CA VAL A 211 -12.61 -20.59 -36.55
C VAL A 211 -11.72 -21.82 -36.42
N LEU A 212 -10.41 -21.63 -36.61
CA LEU A 212 -9.41 -22.69 -36.42
C LEU A 212 -9.10 -22.93 -34.94
N GLU A 213 -8.92 -21.83 -34.20
CA GLU A 213 -8.49 -21.88 -32.81
C GLU A 213 -9.26 -20.82 -32.00
N TRP A 214 -9.83 -21.25 -30.88
CA TRP A 214 -10.50 -20.39 -29.90
C TRP A 214 -9.55 -20.00 -28.79
N TYR A 215 -9.73 -18.80 -28.24
CA TYR A 215 -9.00 -18.41 -27.04
C TYR A 215 -9.35 -19.33 -25.87
N THR A 216 -8.32 -19.93 -25.27
CA THR A 216 -8.46 -20.78 -24.10
C THR A 216 -7.84 -20.08 -22.89
N ALA A 217 -8.23 -20.46 -21.67
CA ALA A 217 -7.60 -19.95 -20.45
C ALA A 217 -6.06 -19.99 -20.51
N LYS A 218 -5.45 -21.00 -21.14
CA LYS A 218 -3.98 -21.11 -21.29
C LYS A 218 -3.31 -19.93 -22.02
N ASP A 219 -4.02 -19.22 -22.88
CA ASP A 219 -3.48 -18.10 -23.64
C ASP A 219 -3.33 -16.82 -22.79
N PHE A 220 -4.06 -16.72 -21.67
CA PHE A 220 -4.01 -15.59 -20.76
C PHE A 220 -2.89 -15.82 -19.73
N ILE A 221 -1.71 -15.25 -19.97
CA ILE A 221 -0.55 -15.37 -19.09
C ILE A 221 -0.09 -13.97 -18.68
N VAL A 222 0.14 -13.77 -17.37
CA VAL A 222 0.66 -12.50 -16.84
C VAL A 222 2.07 -12.26 -17.38
N GLY A 223 2.32 -11.03 -17.85
CA GLY A 223 3.57 -10.60 -18.47
C GLY A 223 3.67 -10.83 -19.97
N LYS A 224 2.66 -11.44 -20.60
CA LYS A 224 2.60 -11.57 -22.06
C LYS A 224 1.58 -10.60 -22.67
N PRO A 225 1.87 -10.04 -23.85
CA PRO A 225 0.89 -9.30 -24.62
C PRO A 225 -0.16 -10.26 -25.22
N LEU A 226 -1.41 -9.80 -25.27
CA LEU A 226 -2.57 -10.51 -25.76
C LEU A 226 -3.28 -9.66 -26.82
N THR A 227 -3.39 -10.17 -28.04
CA THR A 227 -3.98 -9.43 -29.17
C THR A 227 -5.44 -9.81 -29.38
N ILE A 228 -6.38 -8.93 -29.06
CA ILE A 228 -7.82 -9.16 -29.26
C ILE A 228 -8.36 -8.10 -30.21
N LEU A 229 -9.01 -8.53 -31.32
CA LEU A 229 -9.61 -7.63 -32.33
C LEU A 229 -8.66 -6.53 -32.84
N GLY A 230 -7.37 -6.85 -32.97
CA GLY A 230 -6.33 -5.92 -33.41
C GLY A 230 -5.77 -4.99 -32.34
N ARG A 231 -6.24 -5.06 -31.08
CA ARG A 231 -5.69 -4.32 -29.94
C ARG A 231 -4.80 -5.22 -29.09
N THR A 232 -3.61 -4.75 -28.73
CA THR A 232 -2.63 -5.49 -27.92
C THR A 232 -2.71 -5.09 -26.46
N PHE A 233 -3.27 -5.97 -25.63
CA PHE A 233 -3.37 -5.78 -24.18
C PHE A 233 -2.17 -6.42 -23.49
N PHE A 234 -1.49 -5.69 -22.61
CA PHE A 234 -0.45 -6.23 -21.75
C PHE A 234 -1.04 -6.60 -20.39
N ILE A 235 -1.09 -7.90 -20.07
CA ILE A 235 -1.59 -8.38 -18.78
C ILE A 235 -0.49 -8.22 -17.75
N TYR A 236 -0.70 -7.37 -16.74
CA TYR A 236 0.31 -7.10 -15.70
C TYR A 236 -0.03 -7.75 -14.37
N ASP A 237 -1.31 -8.05 -14.11
CA ASP A 237 -1.72 -8.65 -12.85
C ASP A 237 -2.95 -9.57 -13.01
N CYS A 238 -3.22 -10.40 -12.00
CA CYS A 238 -4.36 -11.31 -11.97
C CYS A 238 -4.91 -11.52 -10.56
N ASP A 239 -6.18 -11.94 -10.47
CA ASP A 239 -6.88 -12.11 -9.20
C ASP A 239 -6.32 -13.28 -8.35
N PRO A 240 -6.49 -13.30 -7.01
CA PRO A 240 -6.06 -14.44 -6.20
C PRO A 240 -6.72 -15.76 -6.63
N PHE A 241 -8.00 -15.72 -7.03
CA PHE A 241 -8.71 -16.89 -7.54
C PHE A 241 -8.05 -17.44 -8.82
N THR A 242 -7.67 -16.57 -9.75
CA THR A 242 -7.01 -17.00 -10.99
C THR A 242 -5.66 -17.61 -10.72
N ARG A 243 -4.88 -17.05 -9.78
CA ARG A 243 -3.58 -17.64 -9.40
C ARG A 243 -3.75 -19.06 -8.87
N HIS A 244 -4.76 -19.28 -8.03
CA HIS A 244 -5.05 -20.62 -7.51
C HIS A 244 -5.46 -21.58 -8.63
N TYR A 245 -6.37 -21.15 -9.50
CA TYR A 245 -6.84 -21.95 -10.63
C TYR A 245 -5.69 -22.38 -11.56
N TYR A 246 -4.77 -21.45 -11.89
CA TYR A 246 -3.61 -21.77 -12.74
C TYR A 246 -2.62 -22.71 -12.07
N LYS A 247 -2.44 -22.57 -10.75
CA LYS A 247 -1.61 -23.48 -9.97
C LYS A 247 -2.17 -24.90 -9.96
N GLU A 248 -3.48 -25.05 -9.78
CA GLU A 248 -4.13 -26.37 -9.74
C GLU A 248 -4.27 -27.02 -11.12
N LYS A 249 -4.73 -26.28 -12.13
CA LYS A 249 -5.03 -26.84 -13.46
C LYS A 249 -3.83 -26.94 -14.38
N PHE A 250 -2.91 -25.98 -14.30
CA PHE A 250 -1.77 -25.88 -15.22
C PHE A 250 -0.42 -26.07 -14.53
N GLY A 251 -0.38 -26.16 -13.18
CA GLY A 251 0.88 -26.28 -12.43
C GLY A 251 1.73 -25.00 -12.45
N ILE A 252 1.20 -23.88 -12.94
CA ILE A 252 1.94 -22.61 -13.05
C ILE A 252 1.85 -21.92 -11.70
N SER A 253 2.96 -21.93 -10.96
CA SER A 253 2.99 -21.45 -9.57
C SER A 253 3.30 -19.95 -9.44
N ASP A 254 3.91 -19.35 -10.46
CA ASP A 254 4.46 -18.00 -10.37
C ASP A 254 3.87 -17.10 -11.47
N LEU A 255 2.82 -16.37 -11.12
CA LEU A 255 2.26 -15.28 -11.92
C LEU A 255 2.60 -13.99 -11.15
N PRO A 256 3.77 -13.37 -11.38
CA PRO A 256 4.17 -12.19 -10.63
C PRO A 256 3.35 -10.96 -11.05
N CYS A 257 3.02 -10.09 -10.10
CA CYS A 257 2.43 -8.79 -10.40
C CYS A 257 3.54 -7.87 -10.96
N ILE A 258 3.30 -7.29 -12.13
CA ILE A 258 4.24 -6.38 -12.80
C ILE A 258 3.80 -4.94 -12.53
N ASP A 259 4.69 -4.15 -11.95
CA ASP A 259 4.44 -2.73 -11.76
C ASP A 259 4.54 -1.98 -13.10
N VAL A 260 3.39 -1.51 -13.57
CA VAL A 260 3.24 -0.71 -14.79
C VAL A 260 3.08 0.78 -14.50
N SER A 261 3.30 1.21 -13.25
CA SER A 261 3.18 2.61 -12.88
C SER A 261 4.26 3.46 -13.56
N LYS A 262 3.84 4.56 -14.19
CA LYS A 262 4.78 5.57 -14.69
C LYS A 262 5.49 6.19 -13.47
N LYS A 263 6.83 6.17 -13.46
CA LYS A 263 7.60 6.88 -12.43
C LYS A 263 7.42 8.38 -12.65
N GLU A 264 6.74 9.05 -11.73
CA GLU A 264 6.65 10.50 -11.72
C GLU A 264 8.06 11.08 -11.65
N GLN A 265 8.37 12.02 -12.55
CA GLN A 265 9.63 12.74 -12.46
C GLN A 265 9.60 13.57 -11.18
N PRO A 266 10.68 13.54 -10.36
CA PRO A 266 10.71 14.34 -9.15
C PRO A 266 10.54 15.82 -9.53
N PRO A 267 9.72 16.58 -8.78
CA PRO A 267 9.55 18.00 -9.05
C PRO A 267 10.91 18.68 -9.01
N VAL A 268 11.17 19.54 -10.00
CA VAL A 268 12.41 20.31 -10.06
C VAL A 268 12.49 21.17 -8.81
N LYS A 269 13.48 20.90 -7.96
CA LYS A 269 13.72 21.70 -6.75
C LYS A 269 14.18 23.09 -7.20
N GLN A 270 13.40 24.11 -6.85
CA GLN A 270 13.80 25.49 -7.08
C GLN A 270 14.92 25.85 -6.11
N GLU A 271 16.11 26.11 -6.65
CA GLU A 271 17.25 26.58 -5.86
C GLU A 271 17.10 28.07 -5.56
N LEU A 272 17.58 28.49 -4.39
CA LEU A 272 17.60 29.91 -4.05
C LEU A 272 18.61 30.63 -4.96
N PRO A 273 18.24 31.80 -5.50
CA PRO A 273 19.20 32.61 -6.25
C PRO A 273 20.36 33.04 -5.34
N PRO A 274 21.54 33.32 -5.93
CA PRO A 274 22.67 33.82 -5.16
C PRO A 274 22.31 35.13 -4.46
N TYR A 275 22.82 35.30 -3.24
CA TYR A 275 22.60 36.48 -2.41
C TYR A 275 23.09 37.76 -3.11
N ASN A 276 22.29 38.83 -3.00
CA ASN A 276 22.49 40.09 -3.71
C ASN A 276 23.41 41.10 -2.99
N GLY A 277 23.90 40.78 -1.79
CA GLY A 277 24.81 41.65 -1.01
C GLY A 277 24.13 42.68 -0.10
N PHE A 278 22.79 42.79 -0.12
CA PHE A 278 22.05 43.74 0.72
C PHE A 278 21.37 43.08 1.91
N GLY A 279 21.53 43.67 3.09
CA GLY A 279 20.90 43.20 4.33
C GLY A 279 21.60 42.00 4.98
N PRO A 280 20.93 41.32 5.93
CA PRO A 280 21.31 39.99 6.36
C PRO A 280 20.84 38.92 5.35
N VAL A 281 21.63 37.85 5.19
CA VAL A 281 21.30 36.76 4.25
C VAL A 281 19.98 36.10 4.63
N GLU A 282 19.72 35.93 5.92
CA GLU A 282 18.51 35.30 6.43
C GLU A 282 17.23 36.11 6.13
N ASP A 283 17.36 37.44 6.05
CA ASP A 283 16.26 38.36 5.74
C ASP A 283 16.03 38.44 4.23
N SER A 284 17.11 38.59 3.45
CA SER A 284 17.03 38.63 1.98
C SER A 284 16.51 37.32 1.39
N ALA A 285 16.78 36.17 2.02
CA ALA A 285 16.21 34.89 1.60
C ALA A 285 14.68 34.85 1.71
N GLN A 286 14.06 35.60 2.64
CA GLN A 286 12.60 35.63 2.79
C GLN A 286 11.88 36.23 1.59
N ASN A 287 12.54 37.14 0.87
CA ASN A 287 12.02 37.69 -0.39
C ASN A 287 11.88 36.62 -1.48
N CYS A 288 12.70 35.57 -1.43
CA CYS A 288 12.65 34.47 -2.39
C CYS A 288 11.66 33.37 -1.97
N PHE A 289 11.34 33.26 -0.68
CA PHE A 289 10.41 32.24 -0.18
C PHE A 289 8.94 32.64 -0.32
N VAL A 290 8.60 33.91 -0.08
CA VAL A 290 7.21 34.38 -0.03
C VAL A 290 7.10 35.76 -0.67
N LEU A 291 6.01 36.01 -1.41
CA LEU A 291 5.72 37.31 -2.04
C LEU A 291 5.72 38.48 -1.04
N ILE A 292 5.22 38.25 0.17
CA ILE A 292 5.27 39.21 1.28
C ILE A 292 6.30 38.68 2.29
N PRO A 293 7.49 39.30 2.36
CA PRO A 293 8.56 38.82 3.23
C PRO A 293 8.15 38.96 4.69
N LYS A 294 8.48 37.93 5.47
CA LYS A 294 8.28 37.91 6.92
C LYS A 294 9.63 38.05 7.59
N ALA A 295 9.69 38.82 8.67
CA ALA A 295 10.92 38.94 9.44
C ALA A 295 11.42 37.56 9.89
N PRO A 296 12.73 37.28 9.77
CA PRO A 296 13.29 36.00 10.17
C PRO A 296 13.06 35.76 11.67
N LYS A 297 12.63 34.55 12.02
CA LYS A 297 12.40 34.17 13.40
C LYS A 297 13.75 33.94 14.09
N LYS A 298 13.93 34.57 15.26
CA LYS A 298 15.10 34.34 16.12
C LYS A 298 14.85 33.13 17.01
N ASP A 299 15.91 32.43 17.39
CA ASP A 299 15.83 31.28 18.31
C ASP A 299 15.64 31.74 19.75
N ILE A 300 14.38 32.04 20.10
CA ILE A 300 13.99 32.57 21.43
C ILE A 300 14.43 31.64 22.56
N ILE A 301 14.34 30.32 22.35
CA ILE A 301 14.75 29.31 23.33
C ILE A 301 16.25 29.43 23.64
N LYS A 302 17.09 29.56 22.61
CA LYS A 302 18.53 29.75 22.76
C LYS A 302 18.84 31.05 23.49
N MET A 303 18.11 32.12 23.17
CA MET A 303 18.27 33.42 23.83
C MET A 303 17.97 33.34 25.33
N LEU A 304 16.87 32.68 25.73
CA LEU A 304 16.51 32.54 27.14
C LEU A 304 17.48 31.62 27.91
N MET A 305 17.78 30.44 27.37
CA MET A 305 18.60 29.44 28.06
C MET A 305 20.05 29.89 28.28
N ASN A 306 20.56 30.74 27.40
CA ASN A 306 21.94 31.22 27.43
C ASN A 306 22.04 32.71 27.78
N GLU A 307 20.99 33.27 28.36
CA GLU A 307 21.01 34.63 28.88
C GLU A 307 22.14 34.78 29.91
N ASN A 308 22.90 35.89 29.80
CA ASN A 308 24.08 36.20 30.62
C ASN A 308 25.26 35.22 30.56
N LYS A 309 25.21 34.16 29.72
CA LYS A 309 26.36 33.27 29.51
C LYS A 309 27.29 33.85 28.44
N VAL A 310 28.49 34.24 28.85
CA VAL A 310 29.51 34.84 27.98
C VAL A 310 30.82 34.08 28.15
N LEU A 311 31.37 33.58 27.05
CA LEU A 311 32.68 32.94 27.05
C LEU A 311 33.75 34.00 26.78
N ARG A 312 34.73 34.12 27.68
CA ARG A 312 35.80 35.11 27.60
C ARG A 312 37.14 34.44 27.31
N PHE A 313 37.83 34.93 26.29
CA PHE A 313 39.12 34.43 25.84
C PHE A 313 40.13 35.57 25.77
N LEU A 314 41.36 35.29 26.16
CA LEU A 314 42.49 36.18 25.96
C LEU A 314 43.15 35.84 24.62
N ALA A 315 43.36 36.84 23.78
CA ALA A 315 43.95 36.68 22.45
C ALA A 315 45.06 37.70 22.20
N SER A 316 45.99 37.35 21.32
CA SER A 316 46.99 38.27 20.75
C SER A 316 46.76 38.43 19.26
N LEU A 317 47.05 39.62 18.73
CA LEU A 317 46.97 39.90 17.30
C LEU A 317 48.24 39.38 16.58
N GLU A 318 48.06 38.56 15.56
CA GLU A 318 49.13 38.15 14.64
C GLU A 318 49.30 39.25 13.58
N SER A 319 50.23 40.17 13.83
CA SER A 319 50.54 41.31 12.97
C SER A 319 52.03 41.31 12.58
N PRO A 320 52.38 41.74 11.35
CA PRO A 320 53.78 41.92 10.95
C PRO A 320 54.46 43.07 11.72
N TYR A 321 53.67 43.99 12.31
CA TYR A 321 54.21 45.11 13.07
C TYR A 321 54.62 44.67 14.48
N PRO A 322 55.85 44.98 14.92
CA PRO A 322 56.34 44.57 16.24
C PRO A 322 55.57 45.23 17.38
N GLU A 323 55.02 46.43 17.17
CA GLU A 323 54.24 47.18 18.16
C GLU A 323 52.93 46.46 18.55
N ASP A 324 52.38 45.66 17.64
CA ASP A 324 51.13 44.92 17.86
C ASP A 324 51.30 43.61 18.63
N LYS A 325 52.54 43.09 18.75
CA LYS A 325 52.82 41.78 19.36
C LYS A 325 52.48 41.73 20.85
N ASP A 326 52.65 42.84 21.54
CA ASP A 326 52.39 42.94 22.98
C ASP A 326 50.94 43.31 23.29
N ARG A 327 50.13 43.62 22.28
CA ARG A 327 48.71 43.93 22.45
C ARG A 327 47.94 42.67 22.84
N ARG A 328 47.03 42.83 23.80
CA ARG A 328 46.19 41.76 24.31
C ARG A 328 44.73 42.15 24.13
N PHE A 329 43.94 41.22 23.63
CA PHE A 329 42.54 41.43 23.32
C PHE A 329 41.70 40.42 24.10
N VAL A 330 40.58 40.87 24.64
CA VAL A 330 39.60 40.03 25.30
C VAL A 330 38.45 39.80 24.33
N PHE A 331 38.33 38.55 23.88
CA PHE A 331 37.20 38.08 23.09
C PHE A 331 36.06 37.69 24.02
N SER A 332 34.89 38.27 23.83
CA SER A 332 33.65 37.90 24.52
C SER A 332 32.67 37.31 23.53
N TYR A 333 32.42 36.01 23.63
CA TYR A 333 31.42 35.28 22.83
C TYR A 333 30.11 35.17 23.60
N PHE A 334 29.02 35.72 23.03
CA PHE A 334 27.70 35.70 23.65
C PHE A 334 26.90 34.48 23.17
N LEU A 335 26.70 33.49 24.04
CA LEU A 335 26.02 32.23 23.69
C LEU A 335 24.53 32.40 23.32
N ALA A 336 23.92 33.50 23.75
CA ALA A 336 22.53 33.83 23.42
C ALA A 336 22.32 34.27 21.96
N THR A 337 23.31 34.94 21.36
CA THR A 337 23.16 35.58 20.03
C THR A 337 24.24 35.20 19.02
N ASP A 338 25.19 34.34 19.41
CA ASP A 338 26.38 33.95 18.61
C ASP A 338 27.21 35.14 18.13
N MET A 339 27.15 36.25 18.87
CA MET A 339 27.91 37.46 18.56
C MET A 339 29.24 37.47 19.30
N ILE A 340 30.25 38.04 18.67
CA ILE A 340 31.58 38.24 19.24
C ILE A 340 31.76 39.73 19.48
N SER A 341 32.36 40.08 20.62
CA SER A 341 32.88 41.42 20.89
C SER A 341 34.32 41.33 21.30
N ILE A 342 35.15 42.25 20.80
CA ILE A 342 36.59 42.29 21.07
C ILE A 342 36.87 43.58 21.84
N PHE A 343 37.52 43.46 22.98
CA PHE A 343 37.88 44.58 23.85
C PHE A 343 39.38 44.55 24.14
N GLU A 344 40.05 45.67 23.95
CA GLU A 344 41.46 45.86 24.28
C GLU A 344 41.57 46.56 25.64
N PRO A 345 42.09 45.90 26.69
CA PRO A 345 42.31 46.53 27.98
C PRO A 345 43.30 47.70 27.88
N PRO A 346 43.04 48.85 28.51
CA PRO A 346 43.96 49.99 28.48
C PRO A 346 45.22 49.69 29.30
N VAL A 347 46.39 49.78 28.66
CA VAL A 347 47.70 49.59 29.31
C VAL A 347 48.36 50.96 29.51
N ARG A 348 48.86 51.23 30.71
CA ARG A 348 49.59 52.48 30.99
C ARG A 348 50.89 52.52 30.18
N ASN A 349 51.22 53.69 29.64
CA ASN A 349 52.46 53.95 28.89
C ASN A 349 52.62 53.15 27.58
N SER A 350 51.56 52.56 27.02
CA SER A 350 51.63 51.84 25.74
C SER A 350 51.58 52.75 24.51
N GLY A 351 51.11 54.01 24.67
CA GLY A 351 50.88 54.92 23.55
C GLY A 351 49.64 54.59 22.71
N ILE A 352 48.93 53.48 23.00
CA ILE A 352 47.74 53.02 22.29
C ILE A 352 46.51 53.21 23.19
N ILE A 353 45.48 53.86 22.66
CA ILE A 353 44.20 54.03 23.36
C ILE A 353 43.47 52.69 23.35
N GLY A 354 43.45 52.01 24.50
CA GLY A 354 42.65 50.81 24.69
C GLY A 354 41.14 51.12 24.70
N GLY A 355 40.33 50.11 24.43
CA GLY A 355 38.88 50.24 24.39
C GLY A 355 38.21 49.16 23.56
N LYS A 356 37.01 49.46 23.07
CA LYS A 356 36.23 48.52 22.26
C LYS A 356 36.81 48.42 20.86
N TYR A 357 37.44 47.30 20.54
CA TYR A 357 38.00 47.03 19.22
C TYR A 357 36.91 46.58 18.23
N LEU A 358 36.00 45.70 18.67
CA LEU A 358 34.85 45.27 17.88
C LEU A 358 33.55 45.28 18.67
N GLY A 359 32.52 45.89 18.05
CA GLY A 359 31.11 45.82 18.45
C GLY A 359 30.60 44.38 18.63
N ARG A 360 29.41 44.20 19.19
CA ARG A 360 28.76 42.88 19.15
C ARG A 360 28.34 42.62 17.71
N THR A 361 29.08 41.75 17.02
CA THR A 361 28.86 41.45 15.62
C THR A 361 29.00 39.95 15.39
N LYS A 362 28.19 39.40 14.47
CA LYS A 362 28.30 38.00 14.05
C LYS A 362 29.42 37.90 13.00
N VAL A 363 30.48 37.17 13.31
CA VAL A 363 31.67 37.08 12.45
C VAL A 363 31.60 35.83 11.58
N ALA A 364 31.69 36.01 10.26
CA ALA A 364 31.73 34.92 9.29
C ALA A 364 33.16 34.39 9.14
N LYS A 365 33.30 33.10 8.84
CA LYS A 365 34.59 32.46 8.57
C LYS A 365 35.15 32.95 7.22
N PRO A 366 36.47 33.07 7.05
CA PRO A 366 37.08 33.66 5.86
C PRO A 366 36.82 32.89 4.55
N HIS A 367 36.45 31.60 4.62
CA HIS A 367 36.20 30.74 3.46
C HIS A 367 34.70 30.48 3.21
N SER A 368 33.80 31.26 3.84
CA SER A 368 32.37 31.03 3.67
C SER A 368 31.86 31.51 2.31
N PRO A 369 30.96 30.77 1.64
CA PRO A 369 30.36 31.22 0.39
C PRO A 369 29.53 32.49 0.63
N PRO A 370 29.54 33.46 -0.30
CA PRO A 370 28.87 34.76 -0.12
C PRO A 370 27.35 34.63 0.03
N GLY A 371 26.76 33.55 -0.49
CA GLY A 371 25.33 33.24 -0.35
C GLY A 371 24.93 32.52 0.93
N ASN A 372 25.88 31.96 1.68
CA ASN A 372 25.59 31.24 2.92
C ASN A 372 26.78 31.40 3.90
N PRO A 373 26.85 32.53 4.64
CA PRO A 373 27.94 32.80 5.55
C PRO A 373 27.93 31.79 6.71
N ILE A 374 29.03 31.05 6.83
CA ILE A 374 29.26 30.14 7.95
C ILE A 374 29.89 30.97 9.07
N TYR A 375 29.16 31.11 10.17
CA TYR A 375 29.59 31.89 11.32
C TYR A 375 30.47 31.08 12.29
N TYR A 376 31.28 31.80 13.09
CA TYR A 376 32.04 31.18 14.18
C TYR A 376 31.12 30.65 15.29
N SER A 377 31.36 29.40 15.67
CA SER A 377 30.67 28.69 16.74
C SER A 377 31.54 28.61 18.00
N PRO A 378 30.99 28.30 19.19
CA PRO A 378 31.79 28.11 20.40
C PRO A 378 32.89 27.07 20.22
N SER A 379 32.64 26.03 19.40
CA SER A 379 33.57 24.94 19.11
C SER A 379 34.85 25.38 18.38
N ASP A 380 34.80 26.52 17.70
CA ASP A 380 35.96 27.07 16.99
C ASP A 380 36.92 27.81 17.94
N PHE A 381 36.51 28.09 19.19
CA PHE A 381 37.32 28.78 20.18
C PHE A 381 37.98 27.80 21.13
N PHE A 382 39.29 27.60 20.98
CA PHE A 382 40.13 26.83 21.88
C PHE A 382 41.53 27.45 21.98
N ILE A 383 42.30 27.06 23.00
CA ILE A 383 43.64 27.61 23.23
C ILE A 383 44.56 27.24 22.05
N GLY A 384 45.19 28.25 21.45
CA GLY A 384 46.00 28.12 20.24
C GLY A 384 45.23 28.26 18.92
N ALA A 385 43.90 28.39 18.95
CA ALA A 385 43.10 28.59 17.74
C ALA A 385 43.39 29.96 17.10
N VAL A 386 43.39 30.00 15.76
CA VAL A 386 43.53 31.23 14.98
C VAL A 386 42.15 31.65 14.45
N ILE A 387 41.67 32.80 14.90
CA ILE A 387 40.38 33.38 14.53
C ILE A 387 40.63 34.56 13.60
N ASP A 388 40.06 34.51 12.39
CA ASP A 388 40.11 35.61 11.44
C ASP A 388 38.87 36.48 11.61
N VAL A 389 39.09 37.76 11.91
CA VAL A 389 38.04 38.74 12.10
C VAL A 389 38.31 39.92 11.19
N PHE A 390 37.53 40.05 10.11
CA PHE A 390 37.64 41.14 9.13
C PHE A 390 39.07 41.34 8.57
N GLY A 391 39.83 40.26 8.37
CA GLY A 391 41.18 40.29 7.81
C GLY A 391 42.29 40.38 8.85
N HIS A 392 41.94 40.47 10.14
CA HIS A 392 42.89 40.41 11.25
C HIS A 392 42.87 39.03 11.90
N ARG A 393 44.04 38.39 12.02
CA ARG A 393 44.20 37.06 12.61
C ARG A 393 44.55 37.19 14.09
N PHE A 394 43.73 36.60 14.95
CA PHE A 394 43.92 36.58 16.39
C PHE A 394 44.21 35.16 16.86
N ILE A 395 45.21 35.01 17.71
CA ILE A 395 45.58 33.73 18.32
C ILE A 395 45.04 33.73 19.75
N ILE A 396 44.23 32.73 20.09
CA ILE A 396 43.73 32.55 21.45
C ILE A 396 44.88 32.03 22.32
N LEU A 397 45.24 32.78 23.36
CA LEU A 397 46.31 32.46 24.29
C LEU A 397 45.79 31.75 25.53
N ASP A 398 44.71 32.26 26.12
CA ASP A 398 44.17 31.80 27.41
C ASP A 398 42.65 31.94 27.45
N THR A 399 42.01 31.31 28.44
CA THR A 399 40.56 31.25 28.62
C THR A 399 40.18 31.53 30.07
N ASP A 400 39.00 32.11 30.29
CA ASP A 400 38.47 32.32 31.64
C ASP A 400 38.10 30.98 32.32
N ASP A 401 38.14 30.92 33.65
CA ASP A 401 37.84 29.69 34.41
C ASP A 401 36.39 29.22 34.19
N TYR A 402 35.48 30.17 33.89
CA TYR A 402 34.11 29.86 33.49
C TYR A 402 34.03 29.10 32.17
N VAL A 403 34.87 29.48 31.20
CA VAL A 403 34.92 28.84 29.88
C VAL A 403 35.41 27.40 30.02
N LEU A 404 36.42 27.16 30.85
CA LEU A 404 36.93 25.81 31.13
C LEU A 404 35.81 24.88 31.62
N ARG A 405 35.05 25.31 32.65
CA ARG A 405 33.90 24.54 33.17
C ARG A 405 32.81 24.33 32.11
N TYR A 406 32.56 25.34 31.28
CA TYR A 406 31.60 25.25 30.19
C TYR A 406 32.04 24.24 29.12
N MET A 407 33.33 24.20 28.77
CA MET A 407 33.89 23.27 27.80
C MET A 407 33.90 21.84 28.33
N GLU A 408 34.20 21.63 29.62
CA GLU A 408 34.10 20.32 30.28
C GLU A 408 32.66 19.80 30.30
N SER A 409 31.70 20.67 30.64
CA SER A 409 30.28 20.31 30.67
C SER A 409 29.70 20.00 29.28
N ASN A 410 30.27 20.61 28.23
CA ASN A 410 29.83 20.45 26.84
C ASN A 410 30.88 19.75 25.97
N ALA A 411 31.69 18.85 26.55
CA ALA A 411 32.85 18.24 25.87
C ALA A 411 32.51 17.59 24.52
N ALA A 412 31.29 17.09 24.34
CA ALA A 412 30.83 16.49 23.09
C ALA A 412 30.75 17.47 21.89
N GLN A 413 30.68 18.78 22.14
CA GLN A 413 30.60 19.81 21.09
C GLN A 413 31.99 20.27 20.59
N TYR A 414 33.06 19.87 21.28
CA TYR A 414 34.42 20.32 21.01
C TYR A 414 35.26 19.24 20.33
N SER A 415 36.26 19.65 19.55
CA SER A 415 37.22 18.72 18.97
C SER A 415 38.13 18.12 20.06
N PRO A 416 38.66 16.89 19.88
CA PRO A 416 39.59 16.30 20.84
C PRO A 416 40.86 17.17 21.02
N GLU A 417 41.29 17.86 19.96
CA GLU A 417 42.41 18.81 20.01
C GLU A 417 42.15 20.00 20.94
N ALA A 418 40.92 20.53 20.93
CA ALA A 418 40.51 21.61 21.82
C ALA A 418 40.54 21.18 23.29
N LEU A 419 40.08 19.96 23.59
CA LEU A 419 40.08 19.40 24.95
C LEU A 419 41.51 19.12 25.45
N LEU A 420 42.38 18.58 24.58
CA LEU A 420 43.79 18.34 24.89
C LEU A 420 44.55 19.64 25.16
N SER A 421 44.27 20.69 24.37
CA SER A 421 44.89 22.02 24.56
C SER A 421 44.57 22.59 25.93
N ILE A 422 43.34 22.40 26.41
CA ILE A 422 42.90 22.80 27.75
C ILE A 422 43.60 21.99 28.84
N GLN A 423 43.63 20.66 28.72
CA GLN A 423 44.30 19.80 29.71
C GLN A 423 45.78 20.17 29.84
N ASN A 424 46.45 20.41 28.73
CA ASN A 424 47.85 20.87 28.72
C ASN A 424 48.01 22.25 29.36
N HIS A 425 47.07 23.16 29.14
CA HIS A 425 47.10 24.49 29.75
C HIS A 425 46.89 24.43 31.28
N VAL A 426 45.95 23.61 31.75
CA VAL A 426 45.71 23.38 33.18
C VAL A 426 46.96 22.80 33.84
N GLN A 427 47.55 21.75 33.25
CA GLN A 427 48.81 21.16 33.73
C GLN A 427 49.97 22.16 33.73
N LYS A 428 50.07 23.02 32.70
CA LYS A 428 51.10 24.05 32.61
C LYS A 428 50.91 25.16 33.64
N ARG A 429 49.67 25.55 33.96
CA ARG A 429 49.35 26.52 35.03
C ARG A 429 49.69 25.96 36.41
N GLU A 430 49.42 24.67 36.64
CA GLU A 430 49.84 23.96 37.86
C GLU A 430 51.37 23.83 37.97
N ALA A 431 52.07 23.66 36.85
CA ALA A 431 53.53 23.58 36.79
C ALA A 431 54.26 24.94 36.82
N SER A 432 53.63 26.02 36.36
CA SER A 432 54.23 27.37 36.25
C SER A 432 53.84 28.32 37.37
N ALA A 433 52.94 27.93 38.28
CA ALA A 433 52.82 28.62 39.56
C ALA A 433 54.17 28.51 40.29
N PRO A 434 54.95 29.60 40.47
CA PRO A 434 56.03 29.54 41.43
C PRO A 434 55.39 29.16 42.76
N LYS A 435 56.03 28.23 43.48
CA LYS A 435 55.80 28.04 44.91
C LYS A 435 56.13 29.36 45.62
N LEU A 436 55.22 30.33 45.54
CA LEU A 436 54.96 31.20 46.65
C LEU A 436 54.48 30.25 47.73
N GLU A 437 55.35 30.00 48.70
CA GLU A 437 54.95 29.48 50.00
C GLU A 437 53.84 30.37 50.55
N LYS A 438 52.60 30.10 50.14
CA LYS A 438 51.47 30.28 51.01
C LYS A 438 51.68 29.22 52.07
N LYS A 439 52.30 29.64 53.18
CA LYS A 439 52.04 29.08 54.50
C LYS A 439 50.62 28.52 54.50
N ALA A 440 50.52 27.23 54.78
CA ALA A 440 49.29 26.65 55.26
C ALA A 440 48.86 27.45 56.50
N THR A 441 48.01 28.45 56.28
CA THR A 441 47.28 29.20 57.30
C THR A 441 46.10 29.84 56.60
N GLY A 442 44.93 29.32 56.92
CA GLY A 442 43.64 29.71 56.37
C GLY A 442 42.60 28.62 56.57
N VAL A 443 42.69 27.82 57.65
CA VAL A 443 41.46 27.42 58.33
C VAL A 443 40.86 28.75 58.77
N ASP A 444 39.63 29.03 58.37
CA ASP A 444 38.90 30.22 58.81
C ASP A 444 39.15 30.44 60.32
N PRO A 445 39.59 31.63 60.77
CA PRO A 445 39.83 31.89 62.18
C PRO A 445 38.58 31.58 63.04
N SER A 446 37.39 31.65 62.44
CA SER A 446 36.12 31.27 63.07
C SER A 446 36.00 29.77 63.37
N MET A 447 36.62 28.88 62.57
CA MET A 447 36.50 27.43 62.75
C MET A 447 37.45 26.89 63.83
N GLN A 448 38.64 27.49 63.98
CA GLN A 448 39.55 27.21 65.10
C GLN A 448 39.03 27.77 66.43
N GLU A 449 38.43 28.98 66.41
CA GLU A 449 37.75 29.53 67.59
C GLU A 449 36.55 28.68 68.01
N LEU A 450 35.77 28.18 67.03
CA LEU A 450 34.65 27.28 67.27
C LEU A 450 35.11 25.95 67.88
N GLU A 451 36.18 25.33 67.38
CA GLU A 451 36.72 24.09 67.94
C GLU A 451 37.31 24.29 69.35
N ALA A 452 38.00 25.40 69.61
CA ALA A 452 38.49 25.72 70.95
C ALA A 452 37.34 25.99 71.95
N LEU A 453 36.23 26.57 71.49
CA LEU A 453 35.03 26.80 72.30
C LEU A 453 34.31 25.48 72.62
N ILE A 454 34.18 24.58 71.62
CA ILE A 454 33.63 23.23 71.78
C ILE A 454 34.43 22.44 72.84
N ASP A 455 35.77 22.46 72.77
CA ASP A 455 36.63 21.78 73.75
C ASP A 455 36.50 22.35 75.17
N ARG A 456 36.30 23.67 75.32
CA ARG A 456 36.08 24.31 76.63
C ARG A 456 34.73 23.91 77.22
N ILE A 457 33.67 23.90 76.40
CA ILE A 457 32.32 23.50 76.84
C ILE A 457 32.30 22.02 77.21
N GLN A 458 32.93 21.15 76.42
CA GLN A 458 33.05 19.72 76.75
C GLN A 458 33.80 19.47 78.07
N LYS A 459 34.78 20.31 78.43
CA LYS A 459 35.48 20.24 79.72
C LYS A 459 34.65 20.72 80.91
N GLN A 460 33.80 21.74 80.73
CA GLN A 460 32.93 22.25 81.80
C GLN A 460 31.68 21.39 82.02
N VAL A 461 31.15 20.78 80.97
CA VAL A 461 29.91 19.98 81.00
C VAL A 461 30.17 18.53 81.45
N LYS A 462 31.43 18.18 81.78
CA LYS A 462 31.84 16.83 82.21
C LYS A 462 31.08 16.30 83.43
N ASP A 463 30.54 17.19 84.27
CA ASP A 463 29.80 16.85 85.50
C ASP A 463 28.28 17.15 85.44
N HIS A 464 27.71 17.40 84.25
CA HIS A 464 26.27 17.72 84.11
C HIS A 464 25.41 16.49 83.75
N PRO A 465 24.25 16.28 84.41
CA PRO A 465 23.44 15.05 84.31
C PRO A 465 22.58 14.91 83.05
N CYS A 466 22.74 15.79 82.04
CA CYS A 466 21.93 15.75 80.82
C CYS A 466 22.75 15.36 79.58
N ARG A 467 23.30 14.13 79.60
CA ARG A 467 24.08 13.58 78.50
C ARG A 467 23.27 12.69 77.55
N ASP A 468 22.09 12.25 77.96
CA ASP A 468 21.35 11.25 77.19
C ASP A 468 20.27 11.93 76.33
N ASN A 469 20.39 11.72 75.01
CA ASN A 469 19.36 11.92 73.99
C ASN A 469 19.21 13.33 73.36
N ILE A 470 20.20 14.23 73.49
CA ILE A 470 20.17 15.54 72.79
C ILE A 470 20.09 15.36 71.26
N ARG A 471 20.87 14.43 70.70
CA ARG A 471 20.87 14.14 69.25
C ARG A 471 19.52 13.62 68.78
N GLU A 472 18.90 12.73 69.55
CA GLU A 472 17.59 12.16 69.22
C GLU A 472 16.49 13.21 69.29
N ALA A 473 16.54 14.10 70.29
CA ALA A 473 15.59 15.20 70.43
C ALA A 473 15.60 16.14 69.21
N PHE A 474 16.77 16.48 68.65
CA PHE A 474 16.84 17.28 67.43
C PHE A 474 16.43 16.51 66.16
N GLN A 475 16.75 15.21 66.08
CA GLN A 475 16.35 14.36 64.94
C GLN A 475 14.83 14.13 64.84
N VAL A 476 14.10 14.16 65.96
CA VAL A 476 12.62 14.09 65.93
C VAL A 476 12.00 15.27 65.18
N TYR A 477 12.63 16.44 65.25
CA TYR A 477 12.14 17.66 64.60
C TYR A 477 12.72 17.88 63.20
N ASP A 478 13.92 17.36 62.91
CA ASP A 478 14.54 17.41 61.57
C ASP A 478 14.25 16.12 60.76
N LYS A 479 13.01 15.99 60.27
CA LYS A 479 12.54 14.81 59.49
C LYS A 479 13.29 14.61 58.16
N GLU A 480 13.91 15.67 57.64
CA GLU A 480 14.63 15.68 56.36
C GLU A 480 16.15 15.54 56.52
N ALA A 481 16.65 15.40 57.76
CA ALA A 481 18.08 15.30 58.11
C ALA A 481 18.95 16.43 57.54
N THR A 482 18.37 17.64 57.43
CA THR A 482 19.00 18.82 56.85
C THR A 482 20.10 19.42 57.74
N GLY A 483 20.08 19.13 59.05
CA GLY A 483 21.04 19.67 60.01
C GLY A 483 20.69 21.05 60.58
N PHE A 484 19.51 21.58 60.23
CA PHE A 484 19.05 22.91 60.66
C PHE A 484 17.71 22.81 61.36
N VAL A 485 17.55 23.55 62.46
CA VAL A 485 16.30 23.65 63.21
C VAL A 485 15.97 25.13 63.44
N ASP A 486 14.68 25.46 63.41
CA ASP A 486 14.21 26.82 63.66
C ASP A 486 14.53 27.27 65.10
N LYS A 487 14.85 28.55 65.26
CA LYS A 487 15.32 29.14 66.53
C LYS A 487 14.37 28.89 67.71
N GLU A 488 13.06 28.99 67.49
CA GLU A 488 12.04 28.75 68.52
C GLU A 488 12.01 27.29 68.98
N VAL A 489 12.12 26.35 68.02
CA VAL A 489 12.16 24.92 68.29
C VAL A 489 13.45 24.55 69.01
N PHE A 490 14.57 25.15 68.62
CA PHE A 490 15.87 24.96 69.26
C PHE A 490 15.84 25.36 70.75
N PHE A 491 15.33 26.55 71.08
CA PHE A 491 15.24 26.98 72.49
C PHE A 491 14.24 26.14 73.29
N LYS A 492 13.17 25.65 72.68
CA LYS A 492 12.21 24.74 73.32
C LYS A 492 12.83 23.37 73.66
N ILE A 493 13.69 22.85 72.80
CA ILE A 493 14.44 21.60 73.05
C ILE A 493 15.45 21.83 74.18
N CYS A 494 16.20 22.94 74.14
CA CYS A 494 17.18 23.27 75.18
C CYS A 494 16.54 23.49 76.57
N SER A 495 15.35 24.08 76.64
CA SER A 495 14.61 24.23 77.91
C SER A 495 14.06 22.90 78.44
N THR A 496 13.62 22.02 77.54
CA THR A 496 13.16 20.66 77.90
C THR A 496 14.30 19.80 78.45
N LEU A 497 15.50 19.95 77.87
CA LEU A 497 16.70 19.21 78.25
C LEU A 497 17.52 19.90 79.35
N SER A 498 17.01 20.97 79.97
CA SER A 498 17.71 21.71 81.04
C SER A 498 19.16 22.09 80.70
N VAL A 499 19.44 22.38 79.42
CA VAL A 499 20.76 22.86 78.98
C VAL A 499 20.92 24.31 79.46
N PRO A 500 22.05 24.71 80.08
CA PRO A 500 22.24 26.06 80.58
C PRO A 500 22.44 27.06 79.43
N VAL A 501 21.33 27.46 78.81
CA VAL A 501 21.30 28.44 77.71
C VAL A 501 21.77 29.83 78.16
N ASP A 502 21.75 30.10 79.47
CA ASP A 502 22.15 31.38 80.03
C ASP A 502 23.65 31.56 80.24
N ASP A 503 24.43 30.48 80.14
CA ASP A 503 25.88 30.50 80.28
C ASP A 503 26.54 31.25 79.11
N SER A 504 27.55 32.07 79.42
CA SER A 504 28.15 32.99 78.45
C SER A 504 28.79 32.26 77.27
N LEU A 505 29.37 31.08 77.52
CA LEU A 505 29.99 30.22 76.51
C LEU A 505 28.95 29.55 75.62
N THR A 506 27.80 29.15 76.17
CA THR A 506 26.70 28.55 75.41
C THR A 506 26.02 29.58 74.50
N LYS A 507 25.87 30.83 74.96
CA LYS A 507 25.38 31.95 74.13
C LYS A 507 26.32 32.26 72.96
N GLU A 508 27.63 32.22 73.20
CA GLU A 508 28.65 32.39 72.17
C GLU A 508 28.61 31.26 71.13
N LEU A 509 28.43 30.01 71.58
CA LEU A 509 28.28 28.85 70.70
C LEU A 509 27.02 28.96 69.82
N ILE A 510 25.88 29.37 70.40
CA ILE A 510 24.62 29.57 69.65
C ILE A 510 24.79 30.68 68.60
N ARG A 511 25.48 31.78 68.93
CA ARG A 511 25.80 32.87 67.99
C ARG A 511 26.67 32.39 66.82
N MET A 512 27.62 31.48 67.07
CA MET A 512 28.47 30.94 66.00
C MET A 512 27.77 29.86 65.17
N CYS A 513 26.74 29.21 65.71
CA CYS A 513 25.97 28.17 65.01
C CYS A 513 24.70 28.69 64.29
N SER A 514 24.31 29.95 64.50
CA SER A 514 23.19 30.58 63.78
C SER A 514 23.58 30.91 62.35
N HIS A 515 22.78 30.49 61.37
CA HIS A 515 23.00 30.76 59.95
C HIS A 515 21.77 31.47 59.38
N GLY A 516 21.79 32.81 59.38
CA GLY A 516 20.62 33.65 59.07
C GLY A 516 19.77 33.97 60.31
N GLU A 517 18.65 34.67 60.13
CA GLU A 517 17.84 35.19 61.26
C GLU A 517 17.01 34.11 61.98
N ASP A 518 16.63 33.02 61.29
CA ASP A 518 15.61 32.08 61.80
C ASP A 518 16.08 30.62 61.97
N LYS A 519 17.27 30.23 61.46
CA LYS A 519 17.74 28.83 61.46
C LYS A 519 19.08 28.64 62.20
N ILE A 520 19.17 27.56 62.98
CA ILE A 520 20.36 27.18 63.75
C ILE A 520 20.87 25.83 63.27
N ASN A 521 22.18 25.75 62.99
CA ASN A 521 22.86 24.48 62.72
C ASN A 521 23.11 23.74 64.04
N TYR A 522 22.37 22.66 64.27
CA TYR A 522 22.46 21.93 65.54
C TYR A 522 23.57 20.87 65.55
N TYR A 523 24.25 20.56 64.44
CA TYR A 523 25.32 19.55 64.41
C TYR A 523 26.52 19.95 65.27
N ASN A 524 26.98 21.19 65.14
CA ASN A 524 28.09 21.70 65.94
C ASN A 524 27.70 21.86 67.42
N PHE A 525 26.44 22.18 67.68
CA PHE A 525 25.89 22.24 69.03
C PHE A 525 25.83 20.84 69.67
N VAL A 526 25.29 19.85 68.97
CA VAL A 526 25.28 18.45 69.42
C VAL A 526 26.71 17.95 69.65
N ARG A 527 27.69 18.32 68.81
CA ARG A 527 29.11 17.98 69.00
C ARG A 527 29.70 18.59 70.28
N ALA A 528 29.25 19.77 70.71
CA ALA A 528 29.71 20.40 71.94
C ALA A 528 29.21 19.69 73.21
N PHE A 529 28.03 19.08 73.15
CA PHE A 529 27.38 18.43 74.30
C PHE A 529 27.39 16.89 74.25
N SER A 530 27.74 16.30 73.09
CA SER A 530 27.90 14.85 72.91
C SER A 530 29.39 14.52 72.86
N ASN A 531 29.90 13.90 73.93
CA ASN A 531 31.27 13.37 73.99
C ASN A 531 31.25 11.94 74.51
#